data_AF-A0A2T0VWC1-F1
#
_entry.id   AF-A0A2T0VWC1-F1
#
_cell.length_a   1.000
_cell.length_b   1.000
_cell.length_c   1.000
_cell.angle_alpha   90.00
_cell.angle_beta   90.00
_cell.angle_gamma   90.00
#
_symmetry.space_group_name_H-M   'P 1'
#
loop_
_entity.id
_entity.type
_entity.pdbx_description
1 polymer ?
#
loop_
_entity_poly.entity_id
_entity_poly.type
_entity_poly.pdbx_seq_one_letter_code
_entity_poly.pdbx_strand_id
1 'polypeptide(L)'
;MKHWLTFFLLMLAPTLGSADPDMVSSEIASIEIGIVCPPDPISVKPAPNTLAGATHIIDESPPFVSNSQIVPAAYGVGFGVKSLARREEGLEGVTIAITHPPMGDAGTTMQSFGTRISGIDPSISFYQFDYGYELQPGTWTMTALRNGKPLYAVTFEVVSPETLPDLAAACGYLELLS
;
A
#
# COMPACT_ATOMS: atom_id res chain seq x y z
N MET A 1 54.54 -5.26 -32.81
CA MET A 1 53.07 -5.40 -32.90
C MET A 1 52.60 -6.08 -31.62
N LYS A 2 52.12 -5.32 -30.63
CA LYS A 2 51.71 -5.89 -29.33
C LYS A 2 50.34 -5.32 -28.99
N HIS A 3 49.31 -6.13 -29.23
CA HIS A 3 47.93 -5.84 -28.90
C HIS A 3 47.77 -5.86 -27.38
N TRP A 4 47.28 -4.76 -26.81
CA TRP A 4 46.84 -4.71 -25.42
C TRP A 4 45.33 -4.97 -25.40
N LEU A 5 44.93 -6.15 -24.93
CA LEU A 5 43.53 -6.44 -24.62
C LEU A 5 43.18 -5.76 -23.29
N THR A 6 42.32 -4.74 -23.34
CA THR A 6 41.74 -4.12 -22.15
C THR A 6 40.52 -4.92 -21.74
N PHE A 7 40.60 -5.60 -20.60
CA PHE A 7 39.50 -6.35 -20.00
C PHE A 7 38.59 -5.35 -19.27
N PHE A 8 37.38 -5.13 -19.79
CA PHE A 8 36.37 -4.27 -19.17
C PHE A 8 35.52 -5.13 -18.22
N LEU A 9 35.77 -5.02 -16.91
CA LEU A 9 35.01 -5.73 -15.89
C LEU A 9 33.70 -4.96 -15.64
N LEU A 10 32.57 -5.45 -16.16
CA LEU A 10 31.24 -4.95 -15.79
C LEU A 10 30.93 -5.37 -14.35
N MET A 11 30.87 -4.41 -13.42
CA MET A 11 30.22 -4.63 -12.13
C MET A 11 28.69 -4.60 -12.35
N LEU A 12 28.02 -5.73 -12.18
CA LEU A 12 26.57 -5.75 -11.98
C LEU A 12 26.29 -5.30 -10.53
N ALA A 13 25.85 -4.06 -10.36
CA ALA A 13 25.29 -3.62 -9.10
C ALA A 13 23.92 -4.31 -8.90
N PRO A 14 23.63 -4.88 -7.72
CA PRO A 14 22.29 -5.36 -7.42
C PRO A 14 21.35 -4.15 -7.39
N THR A 15 20.33 -4.16 -8.24
CA THR A 15 19.22 -3.20 -8.15
C THR A 15 18.43 -3.54 -6.88
N LEU A 16 18.64 -2.80 -5.80
CA LEU A 16 17.63 -2.71 -4.74
C LEU A 16 16.37 -2.18 -5.41
N GLY A 17 15.36 -3.03 -5.58
CA GLY A 17 14.11 -2.67 -6.24
C GLY A 17 13.46 -1.51 -5.49
N SER A 18 13.19 -0.43 -6.20
CA SER A 18 12.29 0.63 -5.72
C SER A 18 10.88 0.06 -5.60
N ALA A 19 10.08 0.57 -4.66
CA ALA A 19 8.65 0.30 -4.70
C ALA A 19 8.09 0.90 -5.99
N ASP A 20 7.54 0.04 -6.85
CA ASP A 20 7.05 0.40 -8.17
C ASP A 20 5.62 -0.14 -8.37
N PRO A 21 4.71 0.66 -8.95
CA PRO A 21 3.38 0.22 -9.27
C PRO A 21 3.38 -0.77 -10.44
N ASP A 22 2.45 -1.73 -10.42
CA ASP A 22 2.25 -2.65 -11.55
C ASP A 22 1.75 -1.91 -12.78
N MET A 23 0.96 -0.85 -12.57
CA MET A 23 0.52 0.07 -13.61
C MET A 23 0.14 1.44 -13.03
N VAL A 24 0.29 2.49 -13.84
CA VAL A 24 -0.22 3.85 -13.56
C VAL A 24 -0.79 4.44 -14.84
N SER A 25 -1.99 5.01 -14.77
CA SER A 25 -2.65 5.66 -15.89
C SER A 25 -2.16 7.10 -16.06
N SER A 26 -2.37 7.66 -17.25
CA SER A 26 -2.05 9.07 -17.51
C SER A 26 -2.86 10.08 -16.68
N GLU A 27 -3.94 9.65 -16.01
CA GLU A 27 -4.75 10.51 -15.12
C GLU A 27 -4.08 10.76 -13.77
N ILE A 28 -3.06 9.99 -13.40
CA ILE A 28 -2.28 10.16 -12.17
C ILE A 28 -1.03 10.99 -12.46
N ALA A 29 -0.79 12.04 -11.67
CA ALA A 29 0.39 12.90 -11.75
C ALA A 29 1.59 12.29 -11.01
N SER A 30 1.37 11.79 -9.81
CA SER A 30 2.39 11.15 -8.98
C SER A 30 1.79 10.02 -8.14
N ILE A 31 2.66 9.07 -7.80
CA ILE A 31 2.34 7.94 -6.94
C ILE A 31 3.54 7.70 -6.02
N GLU A 32 3.25 7.42 -4.75
CA GLU A 32 4.22 6.96 -3.77
C GLU A 32 3.63 5.74 -3.08
N ILE A 33 4.44 4.72 -2.87
CA ILE A 33 4.04 3.43 -2.31
C ILE A 33 4.84 3.22 -1.04
N GLY A 34 4.19 2.67 -0.01
CA GLY A 34 4.92 2.33 1.18
C GLY A 34 4.08 1.81 2.33
N ILE A 35 4.77 1.66 3.45
CA ILE A 35 4.29 1.19 4.74
C ILE A 35 4.13 2.40 5.64
N VAL A 36 3.05 2.41 6.40
CA VAL A 36 2.58 3.54 7.19
C VAL A 36 2.26 3.04 8.60
N CYS A 37 2.52 3.88 9.60
CA CYS A 37 1.91 3.75 10.92
C CYS A 37 0.75 4.74 10.98
N PRO A 38 -0.51 4.27 10.82
CA PRO A 38 -1.64 5.17 10.71
C PRO A 38 -1.90 5.89 12.04
N PRO A 39 -2.28 7.18 12.02
CA PRO A 39 -2.69 7.89 13.22
C PRO A 39 -4.08 7.42 13.68
N ASP A 40 -4.46 7.82 14.89
CA ASP A 40 -5.81 7.60 15.39
C ASP A 40 -6.87 8.22 14.44
N PRO A 41 -7.96 7.49 14.12
CA PRO A 41 -9.01 8.01 13.27
C PRO A 41 -9.81 9.11 13.98
N ILE A 42 -10.08 10.21 13.27
CA ILE A 42 -10.96 11.27 13.77
C ILE A 42 -12.44 10.91 13.64
N SER A 43 -12.78 9.99 12.73
CA SER A 43 -14.11 9.43 12.56
C SER A 43 -14.06 8.19 11.67
N VAL A 44 -15.23 7.58 11.41
CA VAL A 44 -15.37 6.44 10.51
C VAL A 44 -16.45 6.69 9.45
N LYS A 45 -16.29 6.09 8.28
CA LYS A 45 -17.24 6.12 7.17
C LYS A 45 -17.74 4.70 6.84
N PRO A 46 -19.04 4.50 6.55
CA PRO A 46 -19.55 3.22 6.09
C PRO A 46 -18.83 2.70 4.85
N ALA A 47 -18.41 1.44 4.90
CA ALA A 47 -17.77 0.70 3.81
C ALA A 47 -18.29 -0.74 3.82
N PRO A 48 -19.57 -0.97 3.43
CA PRO A 48 -20.24 -2.26 3.57
C PRO A 48 -19.61 -3.40 2.76
N ASN A 49 -18.74 -3.09 1.81
CA ASN A 49 -17.99 -4.07 1.02
C ASN A 49 -16.61 -4.40 1.64
N THR A 50 -16.45 -4.14 2.93
CA THR A 50 -15.28 -4.53 3.75
C THR A 50 -15.75 -5.46 4.87
N LEU A 51 -14.89 -6.33 5.37
CA LEU A 51 -15.23 -7.20 6.51
C LEU A 51 -15.56 -6.39 7.77
N ALA A 52 -14.82 -5.30 8.03
CA ALA A 52 -15.09 -4.40 9.15
C ALA A 52 -16.37 -3.55 8.97
N GLY A 53 -16.90 -3.44 7.74
CA GLY A 53 -18.08 -2.64 7.42
C GLY A 53 -17.88 -1.12 7.43
N ALA A 54 -16.67 -0.64 7.77
CA ALA A 54 -16.31 0.76 7.86
C ALA A 54 -14.85 1.02 7.46
N THR A 55 -14.54 2.28 7.16
CA THR A 55 -13.18 2.79 6.91
C THR A 55 -12.89 3.96 7.84
N HIS A 56 -11.63 4.09 8.24
CA HIS A 56 -11.16 5.22 9.05
C HIS A 56 -11.08 6.50 8.22
N ILE A 57 -11.47 7.62 8.83
CA ILE A 57 -11.19 8.97 8.33
C ILE A 57 -10.07 9.53 9.20
N ILE A 58 -9.00 9.98 8.55
CA ILE A 58 -7.85 10.64 9.18
C ILE A 58 -7.80 12.11 8.75
N ASP A 59 -7.22 12.96 9.59
CA ASP A 59 -7.13 14.40 9.35
C ASP A 59 -6.04 14.74 8.33
N GLU A 60 -4.84 14.17 8.53
CA GLU A 60 -3.66 14.42 7.69
C GLU A 60 -3.09 13.11 7.13
N SER A 61 -2.45 13.19 5.96
CA SER A 61 -1.78 12.04 5.36
C SER A 61 -0.45 11.77 6.08
N PRO A 62 -0.30 10.65 6.81
CA PRO A 62 0.94 10.32 7.51
C PRO A 62 2.08 10.03 6.52
N PRO A 63 3.35 10.26 6.88
CA PRO A 63 4.48 9.82 6.08
C PRO A 63 4.53 8.28 5.98
N PHE A 64 5.14 7.75 4.92
CA PHE A 64 5.53 6.36 4.91
C PHE A 64 6.77 6.19 5.80
N VAL A 65 6.76 5.16 6.66
CA VAL A 65 7.91 4.75 7.46
C VAL A 65 8.90 3.93 6.64
N SER A 66 8.47 3.39 5.49
CA SER A 66 9.31 2.71 4.51
C SER A 66 8.66 2.73 3.13
N ASN A 67 9.41 3.03 2.07
CA ASN A 67 8.95 2.91 0.68
C ASN A 67 9.19 1.49 0.14
N SER A 68 8.63 0.49 0.82
CA SER A 68 8.73 -0.94 0.49
C SER A 68 7.37 -1.51 0.09
N GLN A 69 7.39 -2.55 -0.75
CA GLN A 69 6.22 -3.39 -1.06
C GLN A 69 6.21 -4.71 -0.28
N ILE A 70 7.21 -4.97 0.58
CA ILE A 70 7.25 -6.13 1.48
C ILE A 70 6.80 -5.68 2.87
N VAL A 71 5.66 -6.20 3.33
CA VAL A 71 4.92 -5.71 4.50
C VAL A 71 4.91 -6.77 5.62
N PRO A 72 5.31 -6.46 6.86
CA PRO A 72 5.15 -7.40 7.97
C PRO A 72 3.66 -7.49 8.38
N ALA A 73 3.15 -8.72 8.52
CA ALA A 73 1.84 -9.00 9.10
C ALA A 73 1.87 -8.77 10.63
N ALA A 74 1.80 -7.51 11.05
CA ALA A 74 1.79 -7.10 12.45
C ALA A 74 0.67 -6.09 12.72
N TYR A 75 0.03 -6.18 13.88
CA TYR A 75 -1.01 -5.23 14.28
C TYR A 75 -0.53 -3.78 14.22
N GLY A 76 -1.41 -2.89 13.75
CA GLY A 76 -1.14 -1.47 13.57
C GLY A 76 -0.28 -1.12 12.36
N VAL A 77 0.38 -2.10 11.72
CA VAL A 77 1.08 -1.87 10.45
C VAL A 77 0.04 -1.64 9.36
N GLY A 78 0.22 -0.55 8.62
CA GLY A 78 -0.53 -0.30 7.39
C GLY A 78 0.38 -0.21 6.17
N PHE A 79 -0.20 -0.37 4.99
CA PHE A 79 0.48 -0.22 3.72
C PHE A 79 -0.48 0.34 2.67
N GLY A 80 0.06 1.09 1.71
CA GLY A 80 -0.79 1.72 0.73
C GLY A 80 -0.08 2.64 -0.24
N VAL A 81 -0.87 3.55 -0.77
CA VAL A 81 -0.51 4.40 -1.90
C VAL A 81 -0.92 5.83 -1.60
N LYS A 82 0.01 6.77 -1.77
CA LYS A 82 -0.31 8.19 -1.94
C LYS A 82 -0.36 8.47 -3.44
N SER A 83 -1.43 9.10 -3.88
CA SER A 83 -1.62 9.44 -5.29
C SER A 83 -2.10 10.87 -5.46
N LEU A 84 -1.61 11.54 -6.50
CA LEU A 84 -2.05 12.85 -6.90
C LEU A 84 -2.67 12.77 -8.30
N ALA A 85 -3.87 13.33 -8.46
CA ALA A 85 -4.49 13.43 -9.77
C ALA A 85 -3.75 14.46 -10.63
N ARG A 86 -3.71 14.22 -11.95
CA ARG A 86 -3.13 15.18 -12.91
C ARG A 86 -4.01 16.41 -13.15
N ARG A 87 -5.32 16.25 -12.92
CA ARG A 87 -6.29 17.33 -13.03
C ARG A 87 -6.39 18.07 -11.70
N GLU A 88 -6.40 19.39 -11.74
CA GLU A 88 -6.42 20.25 -10.55
C GLU A 88 -7.70 20.02 -9.72
N GLU A 89 -8.82 19.74 -10.38
CA GLU A 89 -10.11 19.42 -9.72
C GLU A 89 -10.10 18.06 -9.00
N GLY A 90 -9.10 17.21 -9.26
CA GLY A 90 -9.05 15.84 -8.76
C GLY A 90 -9.89 14.84 -9.57
N LEU A 91 -10.00 13.64 -9.02
CA LEU A 91 -10.78 12.53 -9.55
C LEU A 91 -11.79 12.07 -8.50
N GLU A 92 -13.05 12.37 -8.75
CA GLU A 92 -14.17 11.87 -7.97
C GLU A 92 -14.61 10.48 -8.43
N GLY A 93 -15.33 9.77 -7.54
CA GLY A 93 -15.93 8.46 -7.82
C GLY A 93 -14.88 7.36 -8.00
N VAL A 94 -13.80 7.42 -7.23
CA VAL A 94 -12.74 6.41 -7.22
C VAL A 94 -13.13 5.28 -6.26
N THR A 95 -12.98 4.04 -6.70
CA THR A 95 -13.11 2.86 -5.84
C THR A 95 -11.74 2.25 -5.63
N ILE A 96 -11.36 2.07 -4.37
CA ILE A 96 -10.21 1.24 -4.03
C ILE A 96 -10.71 -0.19 -3.89
N ALA A 97 -10.13 -1.10 -4.67
CA ALA A 97 -10.33 -2.54 -4.56
C ALA A 97 -9.05 -3.17 -4.03
N ILE A 98 -9.18 -4.00 -3.00
CA ILE A 98 -8.07 -4.68 -2.35
C ILE A 98 -8.32 -6.18 -2.45
N THR A 99 -7.37 -6.92 -3.02
CA THR A 99 -7.41 -8.39 -3.05
C THR A 99 -6.35 -8.94 -2.13
N HIS A 100 -6.64 -10.05 -1.46
CA HIS A 100 -5.76 -10.65 -0.47
C HIS A 100 -6.02 -12.17 -0.34
N PRO A 101 -5.15 -12.92 0.35
CA PRO A 101 -5.45 -14.29 0.72
C PRO A 101 -6.77 -14.39 1.50
N PRO A 102 -7.51 -15.51 1.43
CA PRO A 102 -8.80 -15.65 2.08
C PRO A 102 -8.75 -15.32 3.58
N MET A 103 -9.69 -14.50 4.06
CA MET A 103 -9.77 -14.15 5.48
C MET A 103 -11.20 -14.01 6.01
N GLY A 104 -11.31 -14.03 7.34
CA GLY A 104 -12.61 -14.08 8.04
C GLY A 104 -13.36 -15.39 7.82
N ASP A 105 -14.52 -15.53 8.46
CA ASP A 105 -15.29 -16.78 8.45
C ASP A 105 -15.80 -17.16 7.06
N ALA A 106 -16.03 -16.17 6.18
CA ALA A 106 -16.52 -16.37 4.82
C ALA A 106 -15.39 -16.62 3.79
N GLY A 107 -14.11 -16.56 4.19
CA GLY A 107 -12.99 -16.67 3.27
C GLY A 107 -12.99 -15.57 2.21
N THR A 108 -13.33 -14.34 2.60
CA THR A 108 -13.33 -13.17 1.72
C THR A 108 -11.92 -12.97 1.16
N THR A 109 -11.83 -12.70 -0.15
CA THR A 109 -10.56 -12.47 -0.87
C THR A 109 -10.48 -11.08 -1.50
N MET A 110 -11.55 -10.29 -1.40
CA MET A 110 -11.62 -8.96 -1.96
C MET A 110 -12.50 -8.05 -1.12
N GLN A 111 -12.04 -6.82 -0.91
CA GLN A 111 -12.79 -5.74 -0.27
C GLN A 111 -12.73 -4.48 -1.13
N SER A 112 -13.69 -3.57 -0.94
CA SER A 112 -13.67 -2.29 -1.63
C SER A 112 -14.31 -1.15 -0.86
N PHE A 113 -13.85 0.07 -1.13
CA PHE A 113 -14.43 1.29 -0.58
C PHE A 113 -14.30 2.47 -1.54
N GLY A 114 -15.21 3.44 -1.42
CA GLY A 114 -15.26 4.62 -2.27
C GLY A 114 -14.52 5.82 -1.68
N THR A 115 -13.72 6.49 -2.52
CA THR A 115 -12.89 7.65 -2.20
C THR A 115 -12.81 8.64 -3.38
N ARG A 116 -11.96 9.67 -3.25
CA ARG A 116 -11.52 10.58 -4.31
C ARG A 116 -10.00 10.66 -4.33
N ILE A 117 -9.41 11.10 -5.44
CA ILE A 117 -7.99 11.45 -5.54
C ILE A 117 -7.90 12.95 -5.80
N SER A 118 -7.30 13.70 -4.89
CA SER A 118 -7.12 15.15 -5.00
C SER A 118 -6.13 15.52 -6.11
N GLY A 119 -6.34 16.69 -6.73
CA GLY A 119 -5.43 17.31 -7.71
C GLY A 119 -4.45 18.33 -7.12
N ILE A 120 -4.58 18.63 -5.82
CA ILE A 120 -3.79 19.67 -5.13
C ILE A 120 -2.71 19.03 -4.27
N ASP A 121 -3.12 18.18 -3.33
CA ASP A 121 -2.26 17.45 -2.40
C ASP A 121 -2.44 15.94 -2.53
N PRO A 122 -1.39 15.11 -2.31
CA PRO A 122 -1.53 13.66 -2.43
C PRO A 122 -2.61 13.08 -1.51
N SER A 123 -3.49 12.26 -2.07
CA SER A 123 -4.49 11.48 -1.33
C SER A 123 -3.92 10.12 -0.99
N ILE A 124 -4.06 9.70 0.28
CA ILE A 124 -3.63 8.37 0.72
C ILE A 124 -4.80 7.39 0.71
N SER A 125 -4.54 6.17 0.25
CA SER A 125 -5.39 4.99 0.45
C SER A 125 -4.51 3.87 0.97
N PHE A 126 -4.88 3.28 2.10
CA PHE A 126 -4.09 2.24 2.77
C PHE A 126 -5.00 1.17 3.36
N TYR A 127 -4.42 -0.01 3.60
CA TYR A 127 -4.97 -1.06 4.46
C TYR A 127 -4.17 -1.07 5.76
N GLN A 128 -4.83 -1.27 6.89
CA GLN A 128 -4.20 -1.42 8.21
C GLN A 128 -4.62 -2.76 8.82
N PHE A 129 -3.69 -3.44 9.47
CA PHE A 129 -4.00 -4.66 10.22
C PHE A 129 -4.52 -4.30 11.63
N ASP A 130 -5.84 -4.21 11.75
CA ASP A 130 -6.57 -3.92 12.99
C ASP A 130 -7.07 -5.20 13.68
N TYR A 131 -7.27 -6.27 12.92
CA TYR A 131 -7.83 -7.53 13.41
C TYR A 131 -6.95 -8.73 13.05
N GLY A 132 -6.96 -9.74 13.93
CA GLY A 132 -6.12 -10.93 13.74
C GLY A 132 -6.42 -11.73 12.48
N TYR A 133 -7.66 -11.68 11.98
CA TYR A 133 -7.99 -12.33 10.70
C TYR A 133 -7.30 -11.64 9.51
N GLU A 134 -6.87 -10.39 9.63
CA GLU A 134 -6.25 -9.63 8.54
C GLU A 134 -4.75 -9.92 8.39
N LEU A 135 -4.14 -10.56 9.39
CA LEU A 135 -2.74 -10.96 9.41
C LEU A 135 -2.49 -12.17 8.50
N GLN A 136 -2.81 -12.03 7.21
CA GLN A 136 -2.65 -13.07 6.20
C GLN A 136 -1.39 -12.85 5.36
N PRO A 137 -0.36 -13.70 5.50
CA PRO A 137 0.79 -13.68 4.61
C PRO A 137 0.43 -14.08 3.18
N GLY A 138 1.18 -13.53 2.22
CA GLY A 138 1.04 -13.75 0.79
C GLY A 138 0.80 -12.46 0.03
N THR A 139 0.34 -12.60 -1.22
CA THR A 139 0.20 -11.49 -2.14
C THR A 139 -1.09 -10.70 -1.89
N TRP A 140 -0.94 -9.39 -1.73
CA TRP A 140 -2.02 -8.42 -1.65
C TRP A 140 -1.95 -7.47 -2.85
N THR A 141 -3.08 -7.04 -3.39
CA THR A 141 -3.09 -5.99 -4.42
C THR A 141 -4.02 -4.86 -4.01
N MET A 142 -3.62 -3.63 -4.33
CA MET A 142 -4.44 -2.43 -4.19
C MET A 142 -4.61 -1.79 -5.57
N THR A 143 -5.85 -1.71 -6.03
CA THR A 143 -6.19 -1.11 -7.32
C THR A 143 -7.16 0.06 -7.11
N ALA A 144 -6.79 1.24 -7.60
CA ALA A 144 -7.74 2.35 -7.72
C ALA A 144 -8.46 2.27 -9.08
N LEU A 145 -9.79 2.31 -9.05
CA LEU A 145 -10.66 2.19 -10.22
C LEU A 145 -11.51 3.44 -10.36
N ARG A 146 -11.71 3.90 -11.59
CA ARG A 146 -12.69 4.95 -11.92
C ARG A 146 -13.46 4.55 -13.17
N ASN A 147 -14.79 4.55 -13.08
CA ASN A 147 -15.67 4.08 -14.17
C ASN A 147 -15.29 2.68 -14.69
N GLY A 148 -14.88 1.78 -13.78
CA GLY A 148 -14.45 0.42 -14.11
C GLY A 148 -13.07 0.30 -14.78
N LYS A 149 -12.31 1.40 -14.92
CA LYS A 149 -10.95 1.39 -15.48
C LYS A 149 -9.91 1.63 -14.38
N PRO A 150 -8.77 0.92 -14.39
CA PRO A 150 -7.75 1.11 -13.38
C PRO A 150 -6.99 2.43 -13.60
N LEU A 151 -6.82 3.18 -12.51
CA LEU A 151 -5.98 4.37 -12.42
C LEU A 151 -4.56 4.00 -11.99
N TYR A 152 -4.43 3.11 -11.02
CA TYR A 152 -3.18 2.45 -10.65
C TYR A 152 -3.47 1.06 -10.08
N ALA A 153 -2.46 0.19 -10.10
CA ALA A 153 -2.45 -1.08 -9.40
C ALA A 153 -1.07 -1.29 -8.76
N VAL A 154 -1.06 -1.77 -7.52
CA VAL A 154 0.16 -2.01 -6.75
C VAL A 154 0.02 -3.34 -6.03
N THR A 155 1.02 -4.20 -6.23
CA THR A 155 1.15 -5.47 -5.52
C THR A 155 2.05 -5.30 -4.31
N PHE A 156 1.65 -5.88 -3.18
CA PHE A 156 2.41 -5.98 -1.95
C PHE A 156 2.58 -7.46 -1.59
N GLU A 157 3.71 -7.79 -1.00
CA GLU A 157 3.94 -9.11 -0.42
C GLU A 157 3.92 -8.99 1.11
N VAL A 158 2.91 -9.60 1.73
CA VAL A 158 2.77 -9.64 3.18
C VAL A 158 3.52 -10.85 3.72
N VAL A 159 4.44 -10.63 4.65
CA VAL A 159 5.32 -11.65 5.22
C VAL A 159 5.14 -11.77 6.72
N SER A 160 5.66 -12.86 7.30
CA SER A 160 5.73 -13.03 8.75
C SER A 160 6.51 -11.86 9.39
N PRO A 161 6.07 -11.30 10.53
CA PRO A 161 6.72 -10.15 11.17
C PRO A 161 8.21 -10.38 11.52
N GLU A 162 8.62 -11.63 11.75
CA GLU A 162 9.99 -12.06 12.01
C GLU A 162 10.92 -11.86 10.82
N THR A 163 10.37 -11.71 9.61
CA THR A 163 11.14 -11.40 8.39
C THR A 163 11.61 -9.94 8.40
N LEU A 164 10.82 -9.06 9.02
CA LEU A 164 11.05 -7.61 9.07
C LEU A 164 10.78 -7.08 10.49
N PRO A 165 11.53 -7.53 11.51
CA PRO A 165 11.20 -7.28 12.91
C PRO A 165 11.24 -5.80 13.30
N ASP A 166 12.21 -5.05 12.76
CA ASP A 166 12.32 -3.60 13.02
C ASP A 166 11.10 -2.84 12.46
N LEU A 167 10.62 -3.24 11.29
CA LEU A 167 9.46 -2.61 10.65
C LEU A 167 8.14 -3.07 11.28
N ALA A 168 8.06 -4.32 11.73
CA ALA A 168 6.93 -4.81 12.52
C ALA A 168 6.79 -4.02 13.83
N ALA A 169 7.91 -3.73 14.51
CA ALA A 169 7.92 -2.96 15.75
C ALA A 169 7.66 -1.45 15.55
N ALA A 170 7.84 -0.92 14.34
CA ALA A 170 7.78 0.52 14.06
C ALA A 170 6.44 1.17 14.41
N CYS A 171 5.33 0.42 14.32
CA CYS A 171 3.99 0.92 14.60
C CYS A 171 3.45 0.50 15.98
N GLY A 172 4.33 0.21 16.95
CA GLY A 172 3.94 -0.11 18.32
C GLY A 172 3.49 -1.56 18.54
N TYR A 173 3.73 -2.47 17.58
CA TYR A 173 3.37 -3.90 17.67
C TYR A 173 3.78 -4.55 19.01
N LEU A 174 4.99 -4.28 19.51
CA LEU A 174 5.48 -4.87 20.76
C LEU A 174 4.69 -4.38 21.99
N GLU A 175 4.18 -3.16 21.97
CA GLU A 175 3.34 -2.60 23.04
C GLU A 175 1.92 -3.20 23.01
N LEU A 176 1.45 -3.68 21.85
CA LEU A 176 0.16 -4.36 21.70
C LEU A 176 0.18 -5.83 22.17
N LEU A 177 1.38 -6.40 22.42
CA LEU A 177 1.55 -7.76 22.91
C LEU A 177 1.72 -7.87 24.44
N SER A 178 1.90 -6.73 25.14
CA SER A 178 2.10 -6.66 26.60
C SER A 178 0.81 -6.44 27.36
#